data_AF-A0A0K8UPR1-F1
#
_entry.id   AF-A0A0K8UPR1-F1
#
_cell.length_a   1.000
_cell.length_b   1.000
_cell.length_c   1.000
_cell.angle_alpha   90.00
_cell.angle_beta   90.00
_cell.angle_gamma   90.00
#
_symmetry.space_group_name_H-M   'P 1'
#
loop_
_entity.id
_entity.type
_entity.pdbx_description
1 polymer ?
#
loop_
_entity_poly.entity_id
_entity_poly.type
_entity_poly.pdbx_seq_one_letter_code
_entity_poly.pdbx_strand_id
1 'polypeptide(L)'
;MGGLISIEMLIITAVVLLLYASWRLRQKQKYYSNVTSKLPSIGGLPFIGQSYNLFNVETLLGKISDGFESMKTSTGCIWMATMPYVLTIDPEIIKLVTTSPD
;
A
#
# COMPACT_ATOMS: atom_id res chain seq x y z
N MET A 1 -30.15 -21.53 23.18
CA MET A 1 -28.96 -21.05 23.91
C MET A 1 -27.65 -21.26 23.14
N GLY A 2 -27.42 -22.38 22.44
CA GLY A 2 -26.16 -22.60 21.69
C GLY A 2 -25.90 -21.69 20.47
N GLY A 3 -26.94 -21.24 19.76
CA GLY A 3 -26.79 -20.35 18.59
C GLY A 3 -26.33 -18.94 18.92
N LEU A 4 -26.76 -18.38 20.05
CA LEU A 4 -26.36 -17.04 20.53
C LEU A 4 -24.87 -17.00 20.91
N ILE A 5 -24.41 -18.03 21.64
CA ILE A 5 -23.00 -18.20 22.03
C ILE A 5 -22.11 -18.32 20.78
N SER A 6 -22.61 -18.97 19.72
CA SER A 6 -21.85 -19.13 18.47
C SER A 6 -21.65 -17.81 17.72
N ILE A 7 -22.68 -16.95 17.68
CA ILE A 7 -22.60 -15.63 17.01
C ILE A 7 -21.68 -14.69 17.80
N GLU A 8 -21.79 -14.67 19.13
CA GLU A 8 -20.92 -13.86 20.00
C GLU A 8 -19.44 -14.23 19.83
N MET A 9 -19.13 -15.54 19.78
CA MET A 9 -17.76 -16.02 19.54
C MET A 9 -17.24 -15.63 18.14
N LEU A 10 -18.10 -15.65 17.11
CA LEU A 10 -17.73 -15.19 15.78
C LEU A 10 -17.41 -13.69 15.75
N ILE A 11 -18.22 -12.88 16.44
CA ILE A 11 -18.00 -11.43 16.55
C ILE A 11 -16.68 -11.15 17.26
N ILE A 12 -16.44 -11.79 18.41
CA ILE A 12 -15.18 -11.64 19.17
C ILE A 12 -13.98 -12.03 18.29
N THR A 13 -14.08 -13.15 17.59
CA THR A 13 -13.02 -13.63 16.68
C THR A 13 -12.75 -12.62 15.57
N ALA A 14 -13.79 -12.07 14.94
CA ALA A 14 -13.67 -11.06 13.90
C ALA A 14 -12.99 -9.79 14.43
N VAL A 15 -13.36 -9.33 15.63
CA VAL A 15 -12.74 -8.16 16.28
C VAL A 15 -11.26 -8.40 16.56
N VAL A 16 -10.90 -9.57 17.11
CA VAL A 16 -9.50 -9.93 17.38
C VAL A 16 -8.67 -9.97 16.10
N LEU A 17 -9.22 -10.55 15.02
CA LEU A 17 -8.55 -10.58 13.71
C LEU A 17 -8.36 -9.18 13.13
N LEU A 18 -9.36 -8.29 13.24
CA LEU A 18 -9.25 -6.91 12.78
C LEU A 18 -8.21 -6.12 13.57
N LEU A 19 -8.16 -6.28 14.89
CA LEU A 19 -7.14 -5.65 15.74
C LEU A 19 -5.75 -6.14 15.39
N TYR A 20 -5.57 -7.45 15.21
CA TYR A 20 -4.30 -8.05 14.82
C TYR A 20 -3.85 -7.57 13.44
N ALA A 21 -4.75 -7.56 12.46
CA ALA A 21 -4.47 -7.06 11.12
C ALA A 21 -4.06 -5.58 11.17
N SER A 22 -4.81 -4.75 11.90
CA SER A 22 -4.52 -3.32 12.08
C SER A 22 -3.16 -3.08 12.74
N TRP A 23 -2.82 -3.86 13.75
CA TRP A 23 -1.52 -3.84 14.39
C TRP A 23 -0.40 -4.16 13.41
N ARG A 24 -0.56 -5.25 12.64
CA ARG A 24 0.43 -5.66 11.63
C ARG A 24 0.61 -4.61 10.53
N LEU A 25 -0.47 -3.97 10.09
CA LEU A 25 -0.41 -2.88 9.12
C LEU A 25 0.39 -1.69 9.68
N ARG A 26 0.14 -1.28 10.93
CA ARG A 26 0.91 -0.21 11.58
C ARG A 26 2.39 -0.54 11.70
N GLN A 27 2.73 -1.79 12.03
CA GLN A 27 4.13 -2.24 12.06
C GLN A 27 4.79 -2.10 10.69
N LYS A 28 4.11 -2.49 9.61
CA LYS A 28 4.61 -2.32 8.24
C LYS A 28 4.77 -0.85 7.84
N GLN A 29 3.80 -0.01 8.17
CA GLN A 29 3.90 1.44 7.93
C GLN A 29 5.07 2.07 8.67
N LYS A 30 5.30 1.66 9.94
CA LYS A 30 6.46 2.12 10.72
C LYS A 30 7.78 1.61 10.13
N TYR A 31 7.82 0.36 9.69
CA TYR A 31 9.00 -0.22 9.06
C TYR A 31 9.42 0.55 7.79
N TYR A 32 8.45 0.91 6.95
CA TYR A 32 8.71 1.65 5.71
C TYR A 32 8.66 3.18 5.87
N SER A 33 8.50 3.70 7.09
CA SER A 33 8.32 5.14 7.32
C SER A 33 9.47 5.97 6.76
N ASN A 34 10.69 5.44 6.77
CA ASN A 34 11.86 6.11 6.23
C ASN A 34 11.78 6.36 4.72
N VAL A 35 11.10 5.48 3.97
CA VAL A 35 10.90 5.63 2.52
C VAL A 35 9.67 6.49 2.27
N THR A 36 8.56 6.17 2.93
CA THR A 36 7.27 6.81 2.67
C THR A 36 7.14 8.23 3.22
N SER A 37 8.04 8.65 4.13
CA SER A 37 8.11 10.04 4.60
C SER A 37 8.93 10.95 3.69
N LYS A 38 9.83 10.38 2.88
CA LYS A 38 10.72 11.14 1.98
C LYS A 38 10.16 11.28 0.58
N LEU A 39 9.22 10.41 0.21
CA LEU A 39 8.59 10.39 -1.10
C LEU A 39 7.09 10.65 -0.97
N PRO A 40 6.51 11.45 -1.88
CA PRO A 40 5.07 11.62 -1.93
C PRO A 40 4.42 10.26 -2.22
N SER A 41 3.45 9.86 -1.38
CA SER A 41 2.92 8.50 -1.37
C SER A 41 1.43 8.45 -1.73
N ILE A 42 1.09 7.65 -2.73
CA ILE A 42 -0.28 7.30 -3.10
C ILE A 42 -0.72 6.16 -2.18
N GLY A 43 -1.56 6.52 -1.22
CA GLY A 43 -2.29 5.56 -0.38
C GLY A 43 -3.42 4.86 -1.13
N GLY A 44 -4.05 3.88 -0.48
CA GLY A 44 -5.25 3.24 -0.98
C GLY A 44 -6.09 2.71 0.18
N LEU A 45 -6.91 1.69 -0.07
CA LEU A 45 -7.73 1.09 0.99
C LEU A 45 -6.86 0.49 2.10
N PRO A 46 -7.33 0.47 3.36
CA PRO A 46 -6.64 -0.24 4.44
C PRO A 46 -6.35 -1.69 4.03
N PHE A 47 -5.13 -2.18 4.32
CA PHE A 47 -4.63 -3.53 4.03
C PHE A 47 -4.42 -3.88 2.54
N ILE A 48 -5.21 -3.29 1.64
CA ILE A 48 -5.23 -3.60 0.21
C ILE A 48 -4.42 -2.57 -0.60
N GLY A 49 -4.29 -1.34 -0.12
CA GLY A 49 -3.63 -0.27 -0.85
C GLY A 49 -4.33 -0.03 -2.19
N GLN A 50 -3.55 0.10 -3.27
CA GLN A 50 -4.05 0.25 -4.64
C GLN A 50 -4.12 -1.08 -5.40
N SER A 51 -3.88 -2.23 -4.74
CA SER A 51 -3.86 -3.53 -5.41
C SER A 51 -5.23 -3.95 -5.97
N TYR A 52 -6.32 -3.37 -5.47
CA TYR A 52 -7.67 -3.59 -6.03
C TYR A 52 -7.80 -3.10 -7.48
N ASN A 53 -6.95 -2.18 -7.95
CA ASN A 53 -6.92 -1.75 -9.35
C ASN A 53 -6.03 -2.64 -10.23
N LEU A 54 -5.33 -3.65 -9.69
CA LEU A 54 -4.46 -4.51 -10.52
C LEU A 54 -5.25 -5.29 -11.58
N PHE A 55 -6.53 -5.56 -11.35
CA PHE A 55 -7.40 -6.21 -12.34
C PHE A 55 -7.69 -5.32 -13.56
N ASN A 56 -7.49 -4.00 -13.45
CA ASN A 56 -7.62 -3.05 -14.55
C ASN A 56 -6.39 -2.14 -14.59
N VAL A 57 -5.36 -2.61 -15.30
CA VAL A 57 -4.06 -1.96 -15.39
C VAL A 57 -4.16 -0.54 -15.96
N GLU A 58 -5.05 -0.29 -16.92
CA GLU A 58 -5.27 1.06 -17.46
C GLU A 58 -5.75 2.03 -16.37
N THR A 59 -6.66 1.59 -15.51
CA THR A 59 -7.15 2.39 -14.38
C THR A 59 -6.03 2.63 -13.35
N LEU A 60 -5.19 1.63 -13.09
CA LEU A 60 -4.04 1.77 -12.20
C LEU A 60 -3.05 2.80 -12.75
N LEU A 61 -2.68 2.70 -14.03
CA LEU A 61 -1.73 3.60 -14.68
C LEU A 61 -2.28 5.03 -14.76
N GLY A 62 -3.56 5.21 -15.06
CA GLY A 62 -4.23 6.50 -15.01
C GLY A 62 -4.11 7.15 -13.63
N LYS A 63 -4.46 6.42 -12.55
CA LYS A 63 -4.32 6.91 -11.17
C LYS A 63 -2.88 7.23 -10.79
N ILE A 64 -1.92 6.45 -11.28
CA ILE A 64 -0.49 6.72 -11.06
C ILE A 64 -0.10 8.03 -11.75
N SER A 65 -0.49 8.21 -13.01
CA SER A 65 -0.23 9.42 -13.79
C SER A 65 -0.84 10.66 -13.12
N ASP A 66 -2.13 10.61 -12.78
CA ASP A 66 -2.84 11.68 -12.09
C ASP A 66 -2.19 11.99 -10.73
N GLY A 67 -1.75 10.94 -10.02
CA GLY A 67 -1.05 11.07 -8.76
C GLY A 67 0.29 11.79 -8.91
N PHE A 68 1.10 11.43 -9.91
CA PHE A 68 2.36 12.10 -10.20
C PHE A 68 2.17 13.56 -10.59
N GLU A 69 1.18 13.84 -11.43
CA GLU A 69 0.85 15.21 -11.85
C GLU A 69 0.38 16.05 -10.67
N SER A 70 -0.53 15.52 -9.84
CA SER A 70 -1.05 16.19 -8.65
C SER A 70 0.05 16.49 -7.63
N MET A 71 0.97 15.54 -7.42
CA MET A 71 2.08 15.67 -6.48
C MET A 71 3.28 16.43 -7.06
N LYS A 72 3.23 16.82 -8.36
CA LYS A 72 4.28 17.53 -9.10
C LYS A 72 5.66 16.90 -8.93
N THR A 73 5.73 15.58 -9.04
CA THR A 73 6.95 14.79 -8.82
C THR A 73 7.17 13.80 -9.95
N SER A 74 8.42 13.46 -10.24
CA SER A 74 8.81 12.37 -11.15
C SER A 74 9.00 11.04 -10.42
N THR A 75 9.09 11.08 -9.08
CA THR A 75 9.34 9.91 -8.22
C THR A 75 8.44 9.94 -7.00
N GLY A 76 7.80 8.79 -6.75
CA GLY A 76 6.77 8.69 -5.72
C GLY A 76 6.69 7.26 -5.20
N CYS A 77 5.83 7.09 -4.21
CA CYS A 77 5.58 5.79 -3.61
C CYS A 77 4.12 5.40 -3.81
N ILE A 78 3.85 4.13 -4.08
CA ILE A 78 2.49 3.58 -4.11
C ILE A 78 2.38 2.42 -3.13
N TRP A 79 1.32 2.38 -2.34
CA TRP A 79 1.04 1.24 -1.49
C TRP A 79 0.31 0.16 -2.27
N MET A 80 0.93 -1.02 -2.41
CA MET A 80 0.31 -2.21 -2.97
C MET A 80 0.18 -3.25 -1.86
N ALA A 81 -1.05 -3.51 -1.43
CA ALA A 81 -1.33 -4.27 -0.21
C ALA A 81 -0.59 -3.68 1.00
N THR A 82 0.25 -4.48 1.66
CA THR A 82 1.03 -4.08 2.84
C THR A 82 2.45 -3.64 2.52
N MET A 83 2.79 -3.42 1.24
CA MET A 83 4.14 -3.07 0.81
C MET A 83 4.14 -1.82 -0.07
N PRO A 84 4.97 -0.82 0.24
CA PRO A 84 5.18 0.32 -0.63
C PRO A 84 6.14 -0.05 -1.77
N TYR A 85 5.81 0.42 -2.97
CA TYR A 85 6.67 0.38 -4.14
C TYR A 85 7.09 1.79 -4.51
N VAL A 86 8.35 1.97 -4.87
CA VAL A 86 8.85 3.24 -5.42
C VAL A 86 8.62 3.19 -6.92
N LEU A 87 7.92 4.19 -7.44
CA LEU A 87 7.68 4.39 -8.86
C LEU A 87 8.44 5.64 -9.28
N THR A 88 9.09 5.58 -10.43
CA THR A 88 9.82 6.71 -10.99
C THR A 88 9.72 6.70 -12.51
N ILE A 89 9.57 7.90 -13.08
CA ILE A 89 9.76 8.16 -14.51
C ILE A 89 11.06 8.93 -14.77
N ASP A 90 11.88 9.13 -13.73
CA ASP A 90 13.15 9.84 -13.83
C ASP A 90 14.21 8.95 -14.49
N PRO A 91 14.72 9.30 -15.68
CA PRO A 91 15.67 8.48 -16.40
C PRO A 91 17.00 8.30 -15.65
N GLU A 92 17.41 9.26 -14.80
CA GLU A 92 18.64 9.13 -14.01
C GLU A 92 18.50 8.05 -12.94
N ILE A 93 17.36 8.04 -12.24
CA ILE A 93 17.06 7.02 -11.23
C ILE A 93 16.87 5.65 -11.89
N ILE A 94 16.16 5.59 -13.02
CA ILE A 94 15.99 4.35 -13.79
C ILE A 94 17.35 3.80 -14.20
N LYS A 95 18.25 4.63 -14.73
CA LYS A 95 19.61 4.23 -15.09
C LYS A 95 20.38 3.73 -13.87
N LEU A 96 20.32 4.44 -12.74
CA LEU A 96 20.99 4.04 -11.51
C LEU A 96 20.54 2.66 -11.04
N VAL A 97 19.23 2.41 -10.99
CA VAL A 97 18.67 1.13 -10.53
C VAL A 97 18.98 0.00 -11.50
N THR A 98 18.88 0.24 -12.81
CA THR A 98 19.09 -0.80 -13.84
C THR A 98 20.57 -1.10 -14.10
N THR A 99 21.48 -0.24 -13.68
CA THR A 99 22.94 -0.44 -13.83
C THR A 99 23.65 -0.74 -12.51
N SER A 100 22.94 -0.73 -11.40
CA SER A 100 23.49 -1.16 -10.11
C SER A 100 23.87 -2.64 -10.19
N PRO A 101 25.06 -3.04 -9.74
CA PRO A 101 25.36 -4.45 -9.51
C PRO A 101 24.42 -4.99 -8.40
N ASP A 102 24.08 -6.28 -8.51
CA ASP A 102 23.33 -7.05 -7.50
C ASP A 102 24.11 -7.19 -6.18
#